data_AF-A0A0N5CP90-F1
#
_entry.id   AF-A0A0N5CP90-F1
#
_cell.length_a   1.000
_cell.length_b   1.000
_cell.length_c   1.000
_cell.angle_alpha   90.00
_cell.angle_beta   90.00
_cell.angle_gamma   90.00
#
_symmetry.space_group_name_H-M   'P 1'
#
loop_
_entity.id
_entity.type
_entity.pdbx_description
1 polymer ?
#
loop_
_entity_poly.entity_id
_entity_poly.type
_entity_poly.pdbx_seq_one_letter_code
_entity_poly.pdbx_strand_id
1 'polypeptide(L)'
;MNFFFQVFAASAIRGLRFFQILRMLRIDRRAGTWKLLGSVVWAHRQELLTTLYIGFLGLIFSSFLVYLCEKSTNEKYSTFADALWWGVITLSTVGYGDKTPETWLGKVIAAFCALVGISFFALPAGILGSGFALKVQQHQRQKHLIRRRVPAARLIQCMWRHYAATPESCSVATWRVHLASFTGSSKYAYFLS
;
A
#
# COMPACT_ATOMS: atom_id res chain seq x y z
N MET A 1 33.79 34.74 15.51
CA MET A 1 33.97 33.27 15.52
C MET A 1 32.75 32.51 16.08
N ASN A 2 32.08 33.01 17.14
CA ASN A 2 30.93 32.33 17.76
C ASN A 2 29.66 32.23 16.88
N PHE A 3 29.35 33.23 16.06
CA PHE A 3 28.14 33.23 15.20
C PHE A 3 28.17 32.13 14.11
N PHE A 4 29.31 31.96 13.45
CA PHE A 4 29.48 30.92 12.42
C PHE A 4 29.38 29.51 13.02
N PHE A 5 29.94 29.31 14.21
CA PHE A 5 29.85 28.04 14.95
C PHE A 5 28.41 27.73 15.39
N GLN A 6 27.64 28.75 15.80
CA GLN A 6 26.24 28.61 16.19
C GLN A 6 25.31 28.30 15.00
N VAL A 7 25.54 28.90 13.83
CA VAL A 7 24.81 28.59 12.58
C VAL A 7 25.13 27.18 12.08
N PHE A 8 26.39 26.75 12.17
CA PHE A 8 26.80 25.40 11.81
C PHE A 8 26.23 24.36 12.77
N ALA A 9 26.28 24.63 14.08
CA ALA A 9 25.68 23.79 15.11
C ALA A 9 24.14 23.69 14.96
N ALA A 10 23.45 24.80 14.68
CA ALA A 10 22.01 24.80 14.44
C ALA A 10 21.62 24.03 13.17
N SER A 11 22.47 24.05 12.13
CA SER A 11 22.28 23.27 10.90
C SER A 11 22.55 21.78 11.12
N ALA A 12 23.56 21.44 11.93
CA ALA A 12 23.86 20.06 12.33
C ALA A 12 22.74 19.43 13.19
N ILE A 13 22.15 20.20 14.12
CA ILE A 13 21.00 19.75 14.94
C ILE A 13 19.75 19.54 14.07
N ARG A 14 19.50 20.41 13.08
CA ARG A 14 18.43 20.22 12.09
C ARG A 14 18.66 18.96 11.23
N GLY A 15 19.90 18.72 10.81
CA GLY A 15 20.29 17.49 10.12
C GLY A 15 20.10 16.24 10.97
N LEU A 16 20.42 16.28 12.26
CA LEU A 16 20.20 15.18 13.21
C LEU A 16 18.72 14.80 13.33
N ARG A 17 17.80 15.78 13.34
CA ARG A 17 16.34 15.52 13.30
C ARG A 17 15.90 14.83 12.02
N PHE A 18 16.50 15.20 10.88
CA PHE A 18 16.26 14.50 9.61
C PHE A 18 16.74 13.05 9.66
N PHE A 19 17.92 12.78 10.25
CA PHE A 19 18.41 11.42 10.48
C PHE A 19 17.54 10.59 11.43
N GLN A 20 16.84 11.22 12.38
CA GLN A 20 15.87 10.54 13.25
C GLN A 20 14.65 10.02 12.45
N ILE A 21 14.16 10.78 11.47
CA ILE A 21 13.07 10.34 10.56
C ILE A 21 13.54 9.17 9.70
N LEU A 22 14.77 9.23 9.18
CA LEU A 22 15.38 8.12 8.43
C LEU A 22 15.51 6.83 9.26
N ARG A 23 15.68 6.94 10.59
CA ARG A 23 15.67 5.78 11.48
C ARG A 23 14.29 5.11 11.55
N MET A 24 13.18 5.87 11.53
CA MET A 24 11.83 5.27 11.45
C MET A 24 11.59 4.54 10.14
N LEU A 25 12.12 5.04 9.01
CA LEU A 25 12.07 4.37 7.71
C LEU A 25 12.79 3.01 7.70
N ARG A 26 13.84 2.85 8.51
CA ARG A 26 14.58 1.56 8.64
C ARG A 26 13.83 0.48 9.43
N ILE A 27 12.75 0.81 10.13
CA ILE A 27 12.01 -0.17 10.95
C ILE A 27 11.21 -1.15 10.09
N ASP A 28 10.96 -0.81 8.82
CA ASP A 28 10.26 -1.66 7.85
C ASP A 28 11.20 -2.72 7.22
N ARG A 29 11.88 -3.50 8.08
CA ARG A 29 12.96 -4.44 7.73
C ARG A 29 12.56 -5.52 6.71
N ARG A 30 11.27 -5.70 6.42
CA ARG A 30 10.77 -6.72 5.46
C ARG A 30 10.25 -6.14 4.15
N ALA A 31 10.20 -4.80 4.00
CA ALA A 31 9.63 -4.11 2.84
C ALA A 31 8.25 -4.68 2.41
N GLY A 32 7.53 -5.34 3.34
CA GLY A 32 6.32 -6.09 3.03
C GLY A 32 5.18 -5.16 2.68
N THR A 33 5.07 -4.04 3.40
CA THR A 33 4.11 -2.96 3.17
C THR A 33 4.33 -2.32 1.81
N TRP A 34 5.58 -1.96 1.49
CA TRP A 34 5.96 -1.39 0.19
C TRP A 34 5.72 -2.36 -0.98
N LYS A 35 6.03 -3.65 -0.80
CA LYS A 35 5.72 -4.69 -1.80
C LYS A 35 4.21 -4.87 -2.00
N LEU A 36 3.43 -4.84 -0.91
CA LEU A 36 1.98 -4.94 -0.98
C LEU A 36 1.39 -3.77 -1.77
N LEU A 37 1.77 -2.55 -1.38
CA LEU A 37 1.31 -1.30 -1.97
C LEU A 37 1.72 -1.21 -3.44
N GLY A 38 3.01 -1.42 -3.75
CA GLY A 38 3.50 -1.43 -5.12
C GLY A 38 2.79 -2.46 -6.00
N SER A 39 2.46 -3.64 -5.48
CA SER A 39 1.71 -4.63 -6.25
C SER A 39 0.24 -4.28 -6.47
N VAL A 40 -0.41 -3.54 -5.55
CA VAL A 40 -1.78 -3.03 -5.80
C VAL A 40 -1.74 -1.93 -6.85
N VAL A 41 -0.82 -0.98 -6.72
CA VAL A 41 -0.61 0.09 -7.70
C VAL A 41 -0.32 -0.48 -9.09
N TRP A 42 0.55 -1.50 -9.18
CA TRP A 42 0.89 -2.13 -10.45
C TRP A 42 -0.28 -2.87 -11.09
N ALA A 43 -1.13 -3.50 -10.28
CA ALA A 43 -2.33 -4.21 -10.74
C ALA A 43 -3.36 -3.24 -11.32
N HIS A 44 -3.56 -2.08 -10.68
CA HIS A 44 -4.54 -1.07 -11.08
C HIS A 44 -3.91 0.12 -11.84
N ARG A 45 -2.70 -0.04 -12.40
CA ARG A 45 -1.95 1.07 -12.99
C ARG A 45 -2.68 1.75 -14.15
N GLN A 46 -3.42 0.97 -14.94
CA GLN A 46 -4.17 1.52 -16.07
C GLN A 46 -5.29 2.44 -15.59
N GLU A 47 -6.09 1.98 -14.63
CA GLU A 47 -7.18 2.75 -14.03
C GLU A 47 -6.66 4.01 -13.32
N LEU A 48 -5.55 3.88 -12.61
CA LEU A 48 -4.90 5.00 -11.91
C LEU A 48 -4.36 6.04 -12.90
N LEU A 49 -3.69 5.61 -13.97
CA LEU A 49 -3.17 6.52 -14.99
C LEU A 49 -4.30 7.20 -15.76
N THR A 50 -5.38 6.50 -16.10
CA THR A 50 -6.53 7.09 -16.78
C THR A 50 -7.23 8.14 -15.92
N THR A 51 -7.47 7.85 -14.64
CA THR A 51 -8.11 8.81 -13.72
C THR A 51 -7.24 10.03 -13.46
N LEU A 52 -5.92 9.85 -13.28
CA LEU A 52 -4.98 10.96 -13.16
C LEU A 52 -4.88 11.79 -14.44
N TYR A 53 -4.86 11.14 -15.61
CA TYR A 53 -4.82 11.83 -16.90
C TYR A 53 -6.06 12.71 -17.11
N ILE A 54 -7.25 12.15 -16.91
CA ILE A 54 -8.51 12.89 -17.03
C ILE A 54 -8.59 14.01 -15.98
N GLY A 55 -8.21 13.72 -14.73
CA GLY A 55 -8.16 14.72 -13.66
C GLY A 55 -7.21 15.87 -13.98
N PHE A 56 -6.02 15.58 -14.51
CA PHE A 56 -5.05 16.60 -14.90
C PHE A 56 -5.52 17.44 -16.09
N LEU A 57 -6.17 16.82 -17.08
CA LEU A 57 -6.78 17.55 -18.20
C LEU A 57 -7.91 18.46 -17.71
N GLY A 58 -8.78 17.95 -16.84
CA GLY A 58 -9.85 18.72 -16.20
C GLY A 58 -9.32 19.87 -15.34
N LEU A 59 -8.19 19.68 -14.65
CA LEU A 59 -7.51 20.72 -13.88
C LEU A 59 -7.05 21.86 -14.78
N ILE A 60 -6.32 21.54 -15.86
CA ILE A 60 -5.84 22.55 -16.81
C ILE A 60 -7.03 23.30 -17.44
N PHE A 61 -8.07 22.56 -17.85
CA PHE A 61 -9.26 23.13 -18.46
C PHE A 61 -10.02 24.06 -17.50
N SER A 62 -10.26 23.62 -16.27
CA SER A 62 -10.90 24.41 -15.22
C SER A 62 -10.12 25.68 -14.91
N SER A 63 -8.81 25.56 -14.71
CA SER A 63 -7.93 26.71 -14.45
C SER A 63 -7.91 27.70 -15.60
N PHE A 64 -7.95 27.21 -16.85
CA PHE A 64 -8.00 28.07 -18.03
C PHE A 64 -9.31 28.84 -18.14
N LEU A 65 -10.45 28.17 -17.95
CA LEU A 65 -11.76 28.85 -18.00
C LEU A 65 -11.88 29.92 -16.91
N VAL A 66 -11.51 29.59 -15.68
CA VAL A 66 -11.56 30.56 -14.56
C VAL A 66 -10.59 31.71 -14.78
N TYR A 67 -9.40 31.45 -15.32
CA TYR A 67 -8.46 32.50 -15.71
C TYR A 67 -9.07 33.47 -16.72
N LEU A 68 -9.74 32.97 -17.77
CA LEU A 68 -10.38 33.84 -18.76
C LEU A 68 -11.48 34.71 -18.16
N CYS A 69 -12.25 34.18 -17.20
CA CYS A 69 -13.31 34.94 -16.54
C CYS A 69 -12.78 35.98 -15.55
N GLU A 70 -11.71 35.66 -14.82
CA GLU A 70 -11.24 36.46 -13.69
C GLU A 70 -10.11 37.43 -14.05
N LYS A 71 -9.32 37.16 -15.11
CA LYS A 71 -8.13 37.96 -15.47
C LYS A 71 -8.41 39.47 -15.61
N SER A 72 -9.59 39.83 -16.10
CA SER A 72 -9.96 41.24 -16.35
C SER A 72 -10.41 41.98 -15.10
N THR A 73 -10.90 41.27 -14.09
CA THR A 73 -11.61 41.84 -12.94
C THR A 73 -10.83 41.65 -11.63
N ASN A 74 -10.04 40.59 -11.53
CA ASN A 74 -9.42 40.15 -10.28
C ASN A 74 -7.90 40.11 -10.41
N GLU A 75 -7.22 41.03 -9.72
CA GLU A 75 -5.76 41.14 -9.72
C GLU A 75 -5.06 39.88 -9.19
N LYS A 76 -5.75 39.04 -8.40
CA LYS A 76 -5.21 37.77 -7.87
C LYS A 76 -4.96 36.73 -8.98
N TYR A 77 -5.57 36.90 -10.14
CA TYR A 77 -5.41 36.04 -11.32
C TYR A 77 -4.53 36.72 -12.38
N SER A 78 -3.35 37.20 -11.98
CA SER A 78 -2.42 37.91 -12.86
C SER A 78 -1.84 37.01 -13.96
N THR A 79 -1.47 35.78 -13.60
CA THR A 79 -0.86 34.80 -14.50
C THR A 79 -1.69 33.52 -14.56
N PHE A 80 -1.51 32.73 -15.63
CA PHE A 80 -2.12 31.41 -15.70
C PHE A 80 -1.68 30.49 -14.55
N ALA A 81 -0.45 30.68 -14.03
CA ALA A 81 0.04 29.94 -12.87
C ALA A 81 -0.79 30.20 -11.60
N ASP A 82 -1.35 31.40 -11.44
CA ASP A 82 -2.24 31.72 -10.33
C ASP A 82 -3.56 30.95 -10.39
N ALA A 83 -4.13 30.82 -11.59
CA ALA A 83 -5.31 30.02 -11.82
C ALA A 83 -5.04 28.52 -11.70
N LEU A 84 -3.84 28.08 -12.07
CA LEU A 84 -3.39 26.69 -11.89
C LEU A 84 -3.25 26.35 -10.41
N TRP A 85 -2.65 27.25 -9.62
CA TRP A 85 -2.58 27.13 -8.16
C TRP A 85 -3.97 27.00 -7.53
N TRP A 86 -4.89 27.89 -7.90
CA TRP A 86 -6.28 27.81 -7.46
C TRP A 86 -6.92 26.46 -7.82
N GLY A 87 -6.73 25.98 -9.05
CA GLY A 87 -7.26 24.71 -9.52
C GLY A 87 -6.72 23.52 -8.72
N VAL A 88 -5.40 23.47 -8.47
CA VAL A 88 -4.76 22.44 -7.64
C VAL A 88 -5.35 22.44 -6.23
N ILE A 89 -5.43 23.59 -5.56
CA ILE A 89 -5.92 23.71 -4.18
C ILE A 89 -7.42 23.40 -4.06
N THR A 90 -8.20 23.75 -5.08
CA THR A 90 -9.65 23.51 -5.11
C THR A 90 -9.98 22.06 -5.42
N LEU A 91 -9.37 21.47 -6.46
CA LEU A 91 -9.65 20.09 -6.88
C LEU A 91 -9.07 19.05 -5.89
N SER A 92 -8.01 19.41 -5.16
CA SER A 92 -7.51 18.61 -4.04
C SER A 92 -8.31 18.80 -2.74
N THR A 93 -9.38 19.59 -2.76
CA THR A 93 -10.26 19.89 -1.60
C THR A 93 -9.55 20.55 -0.42
N VAL A 94 -8.38 21.18 -0.64
CA VAL A 94 -7.64 21.91 0.41
C VAL A 94 -8.30 23.26 0.70
N GLY A 95 -8.59 24.04 -0.34
CA GLY A 95 -9.39 25.26 -0.23
C GLY A 95 -8.84 26.34 0.71
N TYR A 96 -7.59 26.80 0.51
CA TYR A 96 -7.01 27.87 1.34
C TYR A 96 -7.79 29.18 1.33
N GLY A 97 -8.50 29.49 0.25
CA GLY A 97 -9.29 30.71 0.10
C GLY A 97 -8.47 31.97 -0.25
N ASP A 98 -7.17 31.83 -0.47
CA ASP A 98 -6.25 32.90 -0.89
C ASP A 98 -6.60 33.46 -2.28
N LYS A 99 -7.00 32.57 -3.20
CA LYS A 99 -7.52 32.93 -4.52
C LYS A 99 -8.92 32.34 -4.68
N THR A 100 -9.88 33.16 -5.02
CA THR A 100 -11.26 32.74 -5.29
C THR A 100 -11.83 33.58 -6.43
N PRO A 101 -12.64 32.98 -7.32
CA PRO A 101 -13.29 33.73 -8.38
C PRO A 101 -14.31 34.70 -7.76
N GLU A 102 -14.27 35.96 -8.18
CA GLU A 102 -15.13 37.02 -7.67
C GLU A 102 -16.32 37.25 -8.61
N THR A 103 -16.13 37.04 -9.91
CA THR A 103 -17.17 37.22 -10.94
C THR A 103 -18.26 36.15 -10.82
N TRP A 104 -19.51 36.52 -11.12
CA TRP A 104 -20.62 35.57 -11.10
C TRP A 104 -20.39 34.39 -12.06
N LEU A 105 -19.92 34.69 -13.27
CA LEU A 105 -19.68 33.67 -14.29
C LEU A 105 -18.50 32.76 -13.91
N GLY A 106 -17.41 33.33 -13.35
CA GLY A 106 -16.29 32.57 -12.80
C GLY A 106 -16.71 31.63 -11.67
N LYS A 107 -17.59 32.08 -10.77
CA LYS A 107 -18.14 31.24 -9.68
C LYS A 107 -18.98 30.06 -10.20
N VAL A 108 -19.84 30.28 -11.19
CA VAL A 108 -20.66 29.21 -11.79
C VAL A 108 -19.78 28.16 -12.46
N ILE A 109 -18.81 28.60 -13.28
CA ILE A 109 -17.87 27.68 -13.94
C ILE A 109 -17.02 26.94 -12.91
N ALA A 110 -16.47 27.66 -11.94
CA ALA A 110 -15.66 27.07 -10.87
C ALA A 110 -16.44 26.03 -10.07
N ALA A 111 -17.70 26.29 -9.72
CA ALA A 111 -18.55 25.34 -9.00
C ALA A 111 -18.79 24.06 -9.81
N PHE A 112 -19.14 24.20 -11.10
CA PHE A 112 -19.37 23.05 -11.97
C PHE A 112 -18.09 22.23 -12.18
N CYS A 113 -16.97 22.89 -12.50
CA CYS A 113 -15.68 22.23 -12.69
C CYS A 113 -15.16 21.60 -11.40
N ALA A 114 -15.40 22.20 -10.22
CA ALA A 114 -15.03 21.62 -8.95
C ALA A 114 -15.77 20.31 -8.67
N LEU A 115 -17.09 20.26 -8.89
CA LEU A 115 -17.88 19.02 -8.70
C LEU A 115 -17.35 17.87 -9.54
N VAL A 116 -17.06 18.13 -10.82
CA VAL A 116 -16.53 17.13 -11.75
C VAL A 116 -15.09 16.77 -11.37
N GLY A 117 -14.22 17.75 -11.16
CA GLY A 117 -12.80 17.54 -10.92
C GLY A 117 -12.49 16.84 -9.59
N ILE A 118 -13.20 17.20 -8.51
CA ILE A 118 -13.05 16.54 -7.19
C ILE A 118 -13.38 15.05 -7.32
N SER A 119 -14.42 14.71 -8.10
CA SER A 119 -14.80 13.32 -8.33
C SER A 119 -13.64 12.51 -8.94
N PHE A 120 -12.94 13.06 -9.95
CA PHE A 120 -11.80 12.38 -10.56
C PHE A 120 -10.57 12.29 -9.64
N PHE A 121 -10.29 13.33 -8.85
CA PHE A 121 -9.18 13.30 -7.88
C PHE A 121 -9.42 12.36 -6.70
N ALA A 122 -10.68 12.05 -6.38
CA ALA A 122 -11.04 11.07 -5.37
C ALA A 122 -10.89 9.61 -5.83
N LEU A 123 -11.03 9.33 -7.13
CA LEU A 123 -10.98 7.96 -7.68
C LEU A 123 -9.68 7.20 -7.39
N PRO A 124 -8.47 7.79 -7.54
CA PRO A 124 -7.21 7.14 -7.15
C PRO A 124 -7.23 6.54 -5.75
N ALA A 125 -7.74 7.30 -4.76
CA ALA A 125 -7.83 6.83 -3.38
C ALA A 125 -8.82 5.67 -3.25
N GLY A 126 -9.97 5.74 -3.94
CA GLY A 126 -10.98 4.69 -3.97
C GLY A 126 -10.50 3.38 -4.62
N ILE A 127 -9.80 3.48 -5.76
CA ILE A 127 -9.23 2.33 -6.49
C ILE A 127 -8.17 1.62 -5.64
N LEU A 128 -7.28 2.39 -5.00
CA LEU A 128 -6.29 1.81 -4.10
C LEU A 128 -6.96 1.14 -2.89
N GLY A 129 -7.94 1.80 -2.28
CA GLY A 129 -8.68 1.26 -1.14
C GLY A 129 -9.38 -0.06 -1.46
N SER A 130 -10.09 -0.14 -2.59
CA SER A 130 -10.74 -1.37 -3.03
C SER A 130 -9.73 -2.46 -3.42
N GLY A 131 -8.62 -2.09 -4.08
CA GLY A 131 -7.53 -3.00 -4.41
C GLY A 131 -6.88 -3.63 -3.17
N PHE A 132 -6.68 -2.85 -2.10
CA PHE A 132 -6.23 -3.38 -0.81
C PHE A 132 -7.25 -4.34 -0.19
N ALA A 133 -8.53 -3.96 -0.17
CA ALA A 133 -9.59 -4.81 0.38
C ALA A 133 -9.66 -6.17 -0.34
N LEU A 134 -9.61 -6.16 -1.67
CA LEU A 134 -9.60 -7.38 -2.49
C LEU A 134 -8.39 -8.25 -2.19
N LYS A 135 -7.20 -7.64 -2.08
CA LYS A 135 -5.96 -8.38 -1.82
C LYS A 135 -5.92 -9.00 -0.42
N VAL A 136 -6.47 -8.31 0.58
CA VAL A 136 -6.65 -8.86 1.93
C VAL A 136 -7.63 -10.03 1.89
N GLN A 137 -8.75 -9.89 1.19
CA GLN A 137 -9.75 -10.97 1.04
C GLN A 137 -9.17 -12.20 0.33
N GLN A 138 -8.40 -12.00 -0.74
CA GLN A 138 -7.72 -13.08 -1.46
C GLN A 138 -6.69 -13.79 -0.56
N HIS A 139 -5.95 -13.03 0.25
CA HIS A 139 -4.99 -13.59 1.19
C HIS A 139 -5.67 -14.45 2.26
N GLN A 140 -6.85 -14.06 2.74
CA GLN A 140 -7.66 -14.89 3.64
C GLN A 140 -8.10 -16.20 2.94
N ARG A 141 -8.59 -16.14 1.69
CA ARG A 141 -8.97 -17.35 0.93
C ARG A 141 -7.77 -18.30 0.74
N GLN A 142 -6.60 -17.76 0.41
CA GLN A 142 -5.36 -18.53 0.27
C GLN A 142 -4.98 -19.22 1.59
N LYS A 143 -5.10 -18.56 2.74
CA LYS A 143 -4.86 -19.18 4.06
C LYS A 143 -5.77 -20.38 4.29
N HIS A 144 -7.06 -20.29 3.91
CA HIS A 144 -7.99 -21.40 4.04
C HIS A 144 -7.57 -22.61 3.19
N LEU A 145 -7.06 -22.38 1.98
CA LEU A 145 -6.53 -23.45 1.11
C LEU A 145 -5.22 -24.03 1.64
N ILE A 146 -4.31 -23.19 2.14
CA ILE A 146 -3.03 -23.64 2.72
C ILE A 146 -3.29 -24.52 3.96
N ARG A 147 -4.30 -24.21 4.77
CA ARG A 147 -4.70 -25.07 5.90
C ARG A 147 -5.10 -26.49 5.46
N ARG A 148 -5.59 -26.66 4.22
CA ARG A 148 -5.92 -27.99 3.66
C ARG A 148 -4.70 -28.80 3.23
N ARG A 149 -3.51 -28.19 3.07
CA ARG A 149 -2.29 -28.91 2.70
C ARG A 149 -1.85 -29.91 3.76
N VAL A 150 -1.99 -29.57 5.04
CA VAL A 150 -1.56 -30.46 6.15
C VAL A 150 -2.41 -31.74 6.22
N PRO A 151 -3.75 -31.68 6.20
CA PRO A 151 -4.58 -32.87 6.09
C PRO A 151 -4.29 -33.71 4.83
N ALA A 152 -4.10 -33.08 3.67
CA ALA A 152 -3.80 -33.78 2.43
C ALA A 152 -2.45 -34.53 2.51
N ALA A 153 -1.41 -33.88 3.04
CA ALA A 153 -0.12 -34.53 3.27
C ALA A 153 -0.23 -35.72 4.24
N ARG A 154 -1.04 -35.57 5.31
CA ARG A 154 -1.32 -36.67 6.25
C ARG A 154 -2.03 -37.84 5.59
N LEU A 155 -3.00 -37.58 4.71
CA LEU A 155 -3.71 -38.63 3.97
C LEU A 155 -2.73 -39.45 3.12
N ILE A 156 -1.86 -38.78 2.36
CA ILE A 156 -0.82 -39.45 1.55
C ILE A 156 0.12 -40.27 2.43
N GLN A 157 0.57 -39.71 3.56
CA GLN A 157 1.42 -40.43 4.52
C GLN A 157 0.74 -41.65 5.11
N CYS A 158 -0.54 -41.56 5.47
CA CYS A 158 -1.33 -42.69 5.98
C CYS A 158 -1.54 -43.76 4.92
N MET A 159 -1.85 -43.37 3.68
CA MET A 159 -1.99 -44.29 2.55
C MET A 159 -0.70 -45.07 2.29
N TRP A 160 0.44 -44.37 2.28
CA TRP A 160 1.75 -45.03 2.14
C TRP A 160 2.04 -45.98 3.30
N ARG A 161 1.76 -45.57 4.55
CA ARG A 161 1.95 -46.42 5.73
C ARG A 161 1.06 -47.67 5.69
N HIS A 162 -0.17 -47.54 5.21
CA HIS A 162 -1.09 -48.67 5.04
C HIS A 162 -0.59 -49.65 3.97
N TYR A 163 -0.19 -49.13 2.80
CA TYR A 163 0.42 -49.94 1.73
C TYR A 163 1.73 -50.60 2.19
N ALA A 164 2.57 -49.91 2.96
CA ALA A 164 3.81 -50.49 3.49
C ALA A 164 3.59 -51.56 4.57
N ALA A 165 2.38 -51.71 5.09
CA ALA A 165 2.02 -52.69 6.10
C ALA A 165 1.41 -53.98 5.53
N THR A 166 1.14 -54.05 4.22
CA THR A 166 0.65 -55.28 3.58
C THR A 166 1.75 -56.37 3.56
N PRO A 167 1.38 -57.66 3.65
CA PRO A 167 2.34 -58.77 3.74
C PRO A 167 3.31 -58.85 2.55
N GLU A 168 2.90 -58.33 1.40
CA GLU A 168 3.67 -58.31 0.14
C GLU A 168 4.74 -57.20 0.11
N SER A 169 4.75 -56.28 1.10
CA SER A 169 5.59 -55.09 1.09
C SER A 169 6.85 -55.26 1.97
N CYS A 170 8.03 -55.19 1.36
CA CYS A 170 9.34 -55.32 2.05
C CYS A 170 9.92 -54.00 2.59
N SER A 171 9.08 -53.04 2.99
CA SER A 171 9.54 -51.72 3.44
C SER A 171 10.09 -51.73 4.88
N VAL A 172 11.40 -52.01 5.02
CA VAL A 172 12.12 -52.00 6.30
C VAL A 172 12.14 -50.60 6.95
N ALA A 173 12.09 -49.53 6.16
CA ALA A 173 12.12 -48.15 6.65
C ALA A 173 10.86 -47.76 7.47
N THR A 174 9.69 -48.30 7.12
CA THR A 174 8.44 -48.06 7.86
C THR A 174 8.49 -48.69 9.26
N TRP A 175 9.04 -49.89 9.37
CA TRP A 175 9.12 -50.63 10.64
C TRP A 175 10.30 -50.20 11.54
N ARG A 176 11.36 -49.64 10.96
CA ARG A 176 12.52 -49.11 11.71
C ARG A 176 12.17 -48.13 12.82
N VAL A 177 11.19 -47.25 12.61
CA VAL A 177 10.73 -46.28 13.62
C VAL A 177 10.14 -46.98 14.85
N HIS A 178 9.41 -48.09 14.63
CA HIS A 178 8.78 -48.87 15.70
C HIS A 178 9.78 -49.79 16.40
N LEU A 179 10.74 -50.36 15.66
CA LEU A 179 11.82 -51.17 16.23
C LEU A 179 12.76 -50.33 17.11
N ALA A 180 13.01 -49.07 16.75
CA ALA A 180 13.81 -48.14 17.56
C ALA A 180 13.12 -47.77 18.90
N SER A 181 11.79 -47.74 18.97
CA SER A 181 11.07 -47.54 20.23
C SER A 181 11.16 -48.72 21.19
N PHE A 182 11.26 -49.96 20.70
CA PHE A 182 11.39 -51.15 21.55
C PHE A 182 12.77 -51.27 22.21
N THR A 183 13.83 -50.86 21.52
CA THR A 183 15.20 -50.92 22.08
C THR A 183 15.47 -49.83 23.13
N GLY A 184 14.72 -48.73 23.14
CA GLY A 184 14.81 -47.68 24.15
C GLY A 184 14.15 -48.02 25.49
N SER A 185 13.08 -48.84 25.50
CA SER A 185 12.37 -49.19 26.73
C SER A 185 13.11 -50.21 27.60
N SER A 186 14.06 -50.97 27.04
CA SER A 186 14.85 -51.94 27.79
C SER A 186 15.85 -51.27 28.76
N LYS A 187 16.24 -50.02 28.53
CA LYS A 187 17.18 -49.30 29.42
C LYS A 187 16.60 -48.90 30.78
N TYR A 188 15.28 -48.88 30.95
CA TYR A 188 14.64 -48.54 32.23
C TYR A 188 14.21 -49.76 33.05
N ALA A 189 14.33 -50.98 32.49
CA ALA A 189 13.99 -52.22 33.19
C ALA A 189 15.08 -52.67 34.20
N TYR A 190 16.28 -52.07 34.15
CA TYR A 190 17.40 -52.41 35.04
C TYR A 190 17.51 -51.54 36.30
N PHE A 191 16.54 -50.65 36.56
CA PHE A 191 16.55 -49.76 37.73
C PHE A 191 15.53 -50.15 38.83
N LEU A 192 14.81 -51.27 38.65
CA LEU A 192 13.80 -51.78 39.59
C LEU A 192 14.00 -53.27 39.93
N SER A 193 15.24 -53.74 39.94
CA SER A 193 15.63 -55.05 40.50
C SER A 193 16.96 -54.90 41.22
#